data_AF-A0A645GRQ1-F1
#
_entry.id   AF-A0A645GRQ1-F1
#
_cell.length_a   1.000
_cell.length_b   1.000
_cell.length_c   1.000
_cell.angle_alpha   90.00
_cell.angle_beta   90.00
_cell.angle_gamma   90.00
#
_symmetry.space_group_name_H-M   'P 1'
#
loop_
_entity.id
_entity.type
_entity.pdbx_description
1 polymer ?
#
loop_
_entity_poly.entity_id
_entity_poly.type
_entity_poly.pdbx_seq_one_letter_code
_entity_poly.pdbx_strand_id
1 'polypeptide(L)' 'MASTTLIFYGLGLINASKYTFEEIHYLGITEVLLGIGAAIFLSHGIIFWTLGFGLCHIVYGLIMYKKYDLK' A
#
# COMPACT_ATOMS: atom_id res chain seq x y z
N MET A 1 7.53 -10.76 11.22
CA MET A 1 6.57 -11.20 10.19
C MET A 1 5.83 -10.05 9.50
N ALA A 2 5.92 -8.79 9.98
CA ALA A 2 5.25 -7.64 9.38
C ALA A 2 5.76 -7.23 7.98
N SER A 3 7.06 -7.42 7.70
CA SER A 3 7.64 -7.02 6.41
C SER A 3 7.23 -7.95 5.26
N THR A 4 7.10 -9.26 5.52
CA THR A 4 6.68 -10.24 4.51
C THR A 4 5.23 -10.05 4.09
N THR A 5 4.34 -9.70 5.02
CA THR A 5 2.93 -9.42 4.71
C THR A 5 2.78 -8.15 3.90
N LEU A 6 3.57 -7.10 4.17
CA LEU A 6 3.56 -5.86 3.37
C LEU A 6 4.01 -6.11 1.92
N ILE A 7 5.07 -6.90 1.73
CA ILE A 7 5.60 -7.22 0.40
C ILE A 7 4.61 -8.06 -0.41
N PHE A 8 4.04 -9.10 0.21
CA PHE A 8 3.01 -9.93 -0.46
C PHE A 8 1.74 -9.15 -0.77
N TYR A 9 1.34 -8.25 0.12
CA TYR A 9 0.16 -7.41 -0.07
C TYR A 9 0.37 -6.39 -1.21
N GLY A 10 1.53 -5.72 -1.25
CA GLY A 10 1.87 -4.81 -2.35
C GLY A 10 1.95 -5.52 -3.71
N LEU A 11 2.53 -6.72 -3.77
CA LEU A 11 2.52 -7.57 -4.98
C LEU A 11 1.11 -7.98 -5.41
N GLY A 12 0.24 -8.28 -4.45
CA GLY A 12 -1.18 -8.56 -4.68
C GLY A 12 -1.92 -7.35 -5.25
N LEU A 13 -1.69 -6.15 -4.68
CA LEU A 13 -2.25 -4.90 -5.18
C LEU A 13 -1.78 -4.57 -6.59
N ILE A 14 -0.49 -4.76 -6.89
CA ILE A 14 0.04 -4.52 -8.24
C ILE A 14 -0.64 -5.45 -9.26
N ASN A 15 -0.80 -6.74 -8.93
CA ASN A 15 -1.52 -7.68 -9.80
C ASN A 15 -3.01 -7.32 -9.95
N ALA A 16 -3.68 -6.96 -8.85
CA ALA A 16 -5.09 -6.57 -8.85
C ALA A 16 -5.33 -5.23 -9.58
N SER A 17 -4.38 -4.29 -9.52
CA SER A 17 -4.50 -2.96 -10.14
C SER A 17 -4.72 -3.02 -11.65
N LYS A 18 -4.22 -4.08 -12.29
CA LYS A 18 -4.40 -4.35 -13.72
C LYS A 18 -5.87 -4.54 -14.11
N TYR A 19 -6.74 -4.83 -13.14
CA TYR A 19 -8.16 -5.13 -13.33
C TYR A 19 -9.10 -4.10 -12.70
N THR A 20 -8.60 -3.05 -12.04
CA THR A 20 -9.44 -2.12 -11.27
C THR A 20 -9.18 -0.66 -11.63
N PHE A 21 -8.20 -0.01 -10.99
CA PHE A 21 -7.83 1.38 -11.27
C PHE A 21 -6.31 1.52 -11.23
N GLU A 22 -5.75 2.25 -12.20
CA GLU A 22 -4.30 2.55 -12.28
C GLU A 22 -3.77 3.22 -11.00
N GLU A 23 -4.64 3.90 -10.24
CA GLU A 23 -4.27 4.51 -8.96
C GLU A 23 -3.92 3.45 -7.89
N ILE A 24 -4.54 2.27 -7.91
CA ILE A 24 -4.21 1.15 -6.98
C ILE A 24 -2.81 0.61 -7.29
N HIS A 25 -2.36 0.73 -8.54
CA HIS A 25 -1.04 0.31 -8.98
C HIS A 25 0.04 1.12 -8.26
N TYR A 26 -0.11 2.45 -8.23
CA TYR A 26 0.81 3.34 -7.51
C TYR A 26 0.81 3.05 -6.01
N LEU A 27 -0.35 2.74 -5.42
CA LEU A 27 -0.43 2.34 -4.01
C LEU A 27 0.35 1.05 -3.73
N GLY A 28 0.16 0.03 -4.56
CA GLY A 28 0.86 -1.25 -4.45
C GLY A 28 2.38 -1.13 -4.60
N ILE A 29 2.86 -0.32 -5.56
CA ILE A 29 4.31 -0.02 -5.70
C ILE A 29 4.85 0.63 -4.43
N THR A 30 4.11 1.56 -3.85
CA THR A 30 4.51 2.28 -2.62
C THR A 30 4.59 1.32 -1.43
N GLU A 31 3.64 0.40 -1.28
CA GLU A 31 3.67 -0.64 -0.24
C GLU A 31 4.79 -1.66 -0.43
N VAL A 32 5.11 -2.06 -1.66
CA VAL A 32 6.27 -2.92 -1.94
C VAL A 32 7.58 -2.22 -1.53
N LEU A 33 7.75 -0.95 -1.89
CA LEU A 33 8.94 -0.17 -1.49
C LEU A 33 9.05 0.01 0.02
N LEU A 34 7.95 0.35 0.70
CA LEU A 34 7.87 0.43 2.16
C LEU A 34 8.15 -0.93 2.81
N GLY A 35 7.66 -2.03 2.23
CA GLY A 35 7.86 -3.39 2.71
C GLY A 35 9.32 -3.86 2.61
N ILE A 36 10.02 -3.50 1.53
CA ILE A 36 11.46 -3.74 1.36
C ILE A 36 12.25 -2.92 2.40
N GLY A 37 11.90 -1.65 2.63
CA GLY A 37 12.51 -0.82 3.68
C GLY A 37 12.29 -1.40 5.08
N ALA A 38 11.07 -1.89 5.36
CA ALA A 38 10.71 -2.56 6.61
C ALA A 38 11.40 -3.92 6.80
N ALA A 39 11.79 -4.60 5.71
CA ALA A 39 12.53 -5.85 5.78
C ALA A 39 14.00 -5.62 6.18
N ILE A 40 14.58 -4.49 5.76
CA ILE A 40 15.95 -4.08 6.13
C ILE A 40 15.98 -3.56 7.58
N PHE A 41 14.98 -2.79 8.00
CA PHE A 41 14.87 -2.25 9.35
C PHE A 41 13.82 -2.99 10.18
N LEU A 42 14.13 -4.21 10.60
CA LEU A 42 13.23 -5.05 11.41
C LEU A 42 12.77 -4.37 12.72
N SER A 43 13.62 -3.53 13.31
CA SER A 43 13.33 -2.77 14.53
C SER A 43 12.30 -1.64 14.33
N HIS A 44 12.10 -1.16 13.09
CA HIS A 44 11.11 -0.13 12.75
C HIS A 44 9.96 -0.69 11.90
N GLY A 45 9.90 -2.01 11.71
CA GLY A 45 8.94 -2.64 10.79
C GLY A 45 7.47 -2.34 11.11
N ILE A 46 7.13 -2.13 12.39
CA ILE A 46 5.76 -1.76 12.80
C ILE A 46 5.39 -0.35 12.35
N ILE A 47 6.33 0.60 12.40
CA ILE A 47 6.08 1.99 11.98
C ILE A 47 5.83 2.03 10.46
N PHE A 48 6.66 1.32 9.70
CA PHE A 48 6.47 1.18 8.25
C PHE A 48 5.18 0.43 7.90
N TRP A 49 4.81 -0.58 8.69
CA TRP A 49 3.56 -1.31 8.51
C TRP A 49 2.34 -0.42 8.77
N THR A 50 2.30 0.34 9.87
CA THR A 50 1.18 1.24 10.17
C THR A 50 1.09 2.40 9.18
N LEU A 51 2.22 2.90 8.67
CA LEU A 51 2.22 3.94 7.63
C LEU A 51 1.72 3.41 6.27
N GLY A 52 2.20 2.25 5.82
CA GLY A 52 1.77 1.65 4.56
C GLY A 52 0.33 1.14 4.61
N PHE A 53 0.01 0.30 5.58
CA PHE A 53 -1.30 -0.33 5.68
C PHE A 53 -2.38 0.59 6.25
N GLY A 54 -1.99 1.57 7.08
CA GLY A 54 -2.93 2.49 7.71
C GLY A 54 -3.05 3.80 6.95
N LEU A 55 -1.96 4.57 6.90
CA LEU A 55 -2.01 5.95 6.38
C LEU A 55 -2.21 5.99 4.87
N CYS A 56 -1.45 5.21 4.09
CA CYS A 56 -1.60 5.18 2.63
C CYS A 56 -3.00 4.72 2.22
N HIS A 57 -3.59 3.72 2.90
CA HIS A 57 -4.96 3.28 2.61
C HIS A 57 -6.03 4.32 2.93
N ILE A 58 -5.89 5.06 4.02
CA ILE A 58 -6.82 6.14 4.37
C ILE A 58 -6.77 7.25 3.30
N VAL A 59 -5.56 7.67 2.91
CA VAL A 59 -5.38 8.68 1.85
C VAL A 59 -5.95 8.20 0.53
N TYR A 60 -5.71 6.94 0.18
CA TYR A 60 -6.22 6.34 -1.05
C TYR A 60 -7.75 6.27 -1.08
N GLY A 61 -8.36 5.81 0.02
CA GLY A 61 -9.81 5.78 0.20
C GLY A 61 -10.42 7.18 0.05
N LEU A 62 -9.75 8.21 0.55
CA LEU A 62 -10.19 9.61 0.42
C LEU A 62 -10.10 10.13 -1.03
N ILE A 63 -9.03 9.79 -1.76
CA ILE A 63 -8.86 10.16 -3.18
C ILE A 63 -9.92 9.48 -4.04
N MET A 64 -10.13 8.17 -3.85
CA MET A 64 -11.17 7.42 -4.55
C MET A 64 -12.56 7.99 -4.26
N TYR A 65 -12.85 8.31 -2.99
CA TYR A 65 -14.12 8.93 -2.60
C TYR A 65 -14.34 10.26 -3.30
N LYS A 66 -13.33 11.15 -3.32
CA LYS A 66 -13.44 12.44 -4.02
C LYS A 66 -13.55 12.33 -5.54
N LYS A 67 -13.01 11.27 -6.15
CA LYS A 67 -12.95 11.14 -7.61
C LYS A 67 -14.15 10.42 -8.20
N TYR A 68 -14.71 9.44 -7.47
CA TYR A 68 -15.82 8.60 -7.95
C TYR A 68 -17.18 8.96 -7.34
N ASP A 69 -17.24 9.43 -6.08
CA ASP A 69 -18.51 9.75 -5.39
C ASP A 69 -18.97 11.19 -5.65
N LEU A 70 -18.05 12.06 -6.04
CA LEU A 70 -18.29 13.50 -6.27
C LEU A 70 -18.62 13.85 -7.73
N LYS A 71 -19.12 12.88 -8.51
CA LYS A 71 -19.62 13.09 -9.87
C LYS A 71 -21.12 12.84 -9.99
#